data_AF-A0A822FJH2-F1
#
_entry.id   AF-A0A822FJH2-F1
#
_cell.length_a   1.000
_cell.length_b   1.000
_cell.length_c   1.000
_cell.angle_alpha   90.00
_cell.angle_beta   90.00
_cell.angle_gamma   90.00
#
_symmetry.space_group_name_H-M   'P 1'
#
loop_
_entity.id
_entity.type
_entity.pdbx_description
1 polymer ?
#
loop_
_entity_poly.entity_id
_entity_poly.type
_entity_poly.pdbx_seq_one_letter_code
_entity_poly.pdbx_strand_id
1 'polypeptide(L)'
;DIETREEGGTPNILGAIRAGLAFHLKEAVGEKIIEKREEELVEKFFQRFRNHEKLLVLGSSTVPRLAIFSFLIYVPAFDKYLHHNFVCILLNDLFGIQGRSGCACAGPYALELLNIDDQKGQIYIKFITEDENGRFDGLSRNMLMKP
;
A
#
# COMPACT_ATOMS: atom_id res chain seq x y z
N ASP A 1 -0.31 39.91 -4.49
CA ASP A 1 0.04 39.19 -3.27
C ASP A 1 0.82 37.93 -3.62
N ILE A 2 1.61 37.36 -2.71
CA ILE A 2 2.31 36.08 -2.94
C ILE A 2 1.27 34.96 -3.14
N GLU A 3 0.22 34.96 -2.31
CA GLU A 3 -0.83 33.93 -2.31
C GLU A 3 -1.57 33.85 -3.65
N THR A 4 -1.92 34.99 -4.24
CA THR A 4 -2.60 35.05 -5.55
C THR A 4 -1.72 34.57 -6.72
N ARG A 5 -0.38 34.51 -6.55
CA ARG A 5 0.54 34.00 -7.59
C ARG A 5 0.66 32.48 -7.56
N GLU A 6 0.33 31.86 -6.43
CA GLU A 6 0.32 30.41 -6.23
C GLU A 6 -1.07 29.80 -6.56
N GLU A 7 -2.13 30.61 -6.58
CA GLU A 7 -3.47 30.19 -7.01
C GLU A 7 -3.63 30.29 -8.53
N GLY A 8 -3.78 29.14 -9.19
CA GLY A 8 -4.00 29.07 -10.63
C GLY A 8 -5.42 29.49 -11.04
N GLY A 9 -5.55 30.60 -11.76
CA GLY A 9 -6.77 30.97 -12.46
C GLY A 9 -8.00 31.14 -11.54
N THR A 10 -9.14 30.54 -11.91
CA THR A 10 -10.36 30.62 -11.09
C THR A 10 -10.18 29.80 -9.80
N PRO A 11 -10.31 30.41 -8.61
CA PRO A 11 -10.07 29.72 -7.35
C PRO A 11 -11.10 28.60 -7.11
N ASN A 12 -10.66 27.50 -6.51
CA ASN A 12 -11.52 26.37 -6.12
C ASN A 12 -12.27 26.67 -4.82
N ILE A 13 -13.16 27.65 -4.85
CA ILE A 13 -13.92 28.15 -3.69
C ILE A 13 -14.67 27.01 -2.99
N LEU A 14 -15.35 26.15 -3.75
CA LEU A 14 -16.08 25.01 -3.17
C LEU A 14 -15.14 23.98 -2.52
N GLY A 15 -13.94 23.77 -3.09
CA GLY A 15 -12.90 22.94 -2.49
C GLY A 15 -12.42 23.50 -1.15
N ALA A 16 -12.18 24.81 -1.08
CA ALA A 16 -11.78 25.47 0.16
C ALA A 16 -12.85 25.38 1.26
N ILE A 17 -14.12 25.60 0.91
CA ILE A 17 -15.25 25.45 1.85
C ILE A 17 -15.31 24.00 2.37
N ARG A 18 -15.21 23.00 1.48
CA ARG A 18 -15.22 21.57 1.86
C ARG A 18 -14.03 21.21 2.75
N ALA A 19 -12.84 21.72 2.46
CA ALA A 19 -11.67 21.51 3.29
C ALA A 19 -11.87 22.10 4.69
N GLY A 20 -12.34 23.35 4.80
CA GLY A 20 -12.66 23.99 6.08
C GLY A 20 -13.67 23.19 6.91
N LEU A 21 -14.73 22.67 6.29
CA LEU A 21 -15.69 21.79 6.95
C LEU A 21 -15.07 20.47 7.42
N ALA A 22 -14.17 19.88 6.65
CA ALA A 22 -13.45 18.66 7.06
C ALA A 22 -12.54 18.91 8.27
N PHE A 23 -11.85 20.05 8.32
CA PHE A 23 -11.05 20.46 9.48
C PHE A 23 -11.91 20.68 10.72
N HIS A 24 -13.02 21.43 10.60
CA HIS A 24 -13.96 21.64 11.71
C HIS A 24 -14.53 20.32 12.24
N LEU A 25 -14.87 19.38 11.35
CA LEU A 25 -15.36 18.06 11.77
C LEU A 25 -14.27 17.27 12.52
N LYS A 26 -13.03 17.26 12.01
CA LYS A 26 -11.89 16.62 12.67
C LYS A 26 -11.67 17.21 14.08
N GLU A 27 -11.73 18.55 14.21
CA GLU A 27 -11.60 19.22 15.50
C GLU A 27 -12.75 18.87 16.46
N ALA A 28 -13.98 18.84 15.97
CA ALA A 28 -15.14 18.45 16.77
C ALA A 28 -15.07 17.00 17.27
N VAL A 29 -14.52 16.08 16.48
CA VAL A 29 -14.23 14.69 16.90
C VAL A 29 -13.05 14.65 17.88
N GLY A 30 -12.02 15.45 17.65
CA GLY A 30 -10.84 15.56 18.51
C GLY A 30 -9.73 14.56 18.17
N GLU A 31 -8.50 15.06 18.08
CA GLU A 31 -7.31 14.30 17.66
C GLU A 31 -7.03 13.09 18.54
N LYS A 32 -7.12 13.26 19.87
CA LYS A 32 -6.86 12.18 20.84
C LYS A 32 -7.82 11.00 20.68
N ILE A 33 -9.06 11.27 20.26
CA ILE A 33 -10.06 10.22 20.04
C ILE A 33 -9.71 9.44 18.76
N ILE A 34 -9.30 10.16 17.71
CA ILE A 34 -8.85 9.56 16.44
C ILE A 34 -7.61 8.69 16.67
N GLU A 35 -6.58 9.25 17.33
CA GLU A 35 -5.33 8.54 17.63
C GLU A 35 -5.58 7.28 18.46
N LYS A 36 -6.33 7.39 19.57
CA LYS A 36 -6.70 6.21 20.38
C LYS A 36 -7.41 5.15 19.54
N ARG A 37 -8.30 5.55 18.62
CA ARG A 37 -9.01 4.61 17.77
C ARG A 37 -8.08 3.91 16.77
N GLU A 38 -7.11 4.63 16.23
CA GLU A 38 -6.09 4.04 15.36
C GLU A 38 -5.20 3.05 16.11
N GLU A 39 -4.78 3.38 17.33
CA GLU A 39 -4.02 2.48 18.21
C GLU A 39 -4.78 1.19 18.51
N GLU A 40 -6.08 1.27 18.85
CA GLU A 40 -6.94 0.11 19.07
C GLU A 40 -7.02 -0.81 17.83
N LEU A 41 -7.09 -0.22 16.63
CA LEU A 41 -7.11 -0.98 15.37
C LEU A 41 -5.77 -1.66 15.10
N VAL A 42 -4.66 -0.97 15.39
CA VAL A 42 -3.31 -1.52 15.26
C VAL A 42 -3.10 -2.69 16.22
N GLU A 43 -3.52 -2.53 17.47
CA GLU A 43 -3.42 -3.60 18.46
C GLU A 43 -4.24 -4.82 18.04
N LYS A 44 -5.50 -4.61 17.64
CA LYS A 44 -6.38 -5.68 17.18
C LYS A 44 -5.81 -6.43 15.98
N PHE A 45 -5.20 -5.72 15.03
CA PHE A 45 -4.55 -6.32 13.87
C PHE A 45 -3.38 -7.22 14.30
N PHE A 46 -2.45 -6.70 15.11
CA PHE A 46 -1.28 -7.49 15.52
C PHE A 46 -1.63 -8.63 16.47
N GLN A 47 -2.61 -8.47 17.36
CA GLN A 47 -3.11 -9.58 18.18
C GLN A 47 -3.55 -10.77 17.32
N ARG A 48 -4.17 -10.51 16.16
CA ARG A 48 -4.67 -11.56 15.25
C ARG A 48 -3.62 -12.12 14.30
N PHE A 49 -2.72 -11.27 13.81
CA PHE A 49 -1.92 -11.57 12.63
C PHE A 49 -0.41 -11.59 12.85
N ARG A 50 0.11 -11.11 13.99
CA ARG A 50 1.56 -11.03 14.26
C ARG A 50 2.28 -12.38 14.08
N ASN A 51 1.63 -13.47 14.49
CA ASN A 51 2.21 -14.82 14.45
C ASN A 51 1.60 -15.70 13.35
N HIS A 52 0.97 -15.09 12.34
CA HIS A 52 0.30 -15.86 11.29
C HIS A 52 1.31 -16.29 10.21
N GLU A 53 1.66 -17.57 10.16
CA GLU A 53 2.72 -18.11 9.28
C GLU A 53 2.55 -17.81 7.78
N LYS A 54 1.30 -17.62 7.33
CA LYS A 54 1.00 -17.32 5.92
C LYS A 54 0.90 -15.83 5.61
N LEU A 55 1.07 -14.96 6.60
CA LEU A 55 0.92 -13.51 6.43
C LEU A 55 2.23 -12.82 6.82
N LEU A 56 2.90 -12.24 5.83
CA LEU A 56 4.07 -11.40 6.06
C LEU A 56 3.63 -9.95 6.08
N VAL A 57 3.65 -9.31 7.25
CA VAL A 57 3.36 -7.88 7.39
C VAL A 57 4.63 -7.09 7.07
N LEU A 58 4.51 -6.14 6.15
CA LEU A 58 5.62 -5.29 5.72
C LEU A 58 5.76 -4.04 6.61
N GLY A 59 6.99 -3.54 6.69
CA GLY A 59 7.38 -2.42 7.53
C GLY A 59 7.57 -2.81 8.99
N SER A 60 7.89 -1.81 9.82
CA SER A 60 8.14 -2.07 11.24
C SER A 60 6.87 -2.48 12.00
N SER A 61 7.03 -3.43 12.91
CA SER A 61 6.00 -3.91 13.85
C SER A 61 6.31 -3.53 15.30
N THR A 62 7.43 -2.85 15.54
CA THR A 62 7.95 -2.52 16.88
C THR A 62 7.81 -1.05 17.26
N VAL A 63 7.54 -0.18 16.28
CA VAL A 63 7.34 1.26 16.49
C VAL A 63 5.87 1.63 16.31
N PRO A 64 5.40 2.74 16.92
CA PRO A 64 4.07 3.28 16.65
C PRO A 64 3.84 3.49 15.15
N ARG A 65 2.65 3.13 14.67
CA ARG A 65 2.26 3.25 13.26
C ARG A 65 0.77 3.55 13.12
N LEU A 66 0.40 4.16 12.00
CA LEU A 66 -1.00 4.28 11.61
C LEU A 66 -1.61 2.91 11.34
N ALA A 67 -2.94 2.83 11.41
CA ALA A 67 -3.74 1.64 11.10
C ALA A 67 -3.79 1.31 9.59
N ILE A 68 -2.64 1.34 8.92
CA ILE A 68 -2.43 1.03 7.51
C ILE A 68 -1.40 -0.10 7.42
N PHE A 69 -1.78 -1.21 6.81
CA PHE A 69 -0.97 -2.43 6.76
C PHE A 69 -0.73 -2.88 5.32
N SER A 70 0.55 -2.92 4.94
CA SER A 70 1.00 -3.61 3.73
C SER A 70 1.39 -5.02 4.11
N PHE A 71 0.99 -6.02 3.33
CA PHE A 71 1.28 -7.42 3.63
C PHE A 71 1.38 -8.27 2.37
N LEU A 72 2.00 -9.43 2.50
CA LEU A 72 2.06 -10.49 1.50
C LEU A 72 1.44 -11.77 2.06
N ILE A 73 0.89 -12.60 1.18
CA ILE A 73 0.34 -13.91 1.53
C ILE A 73 1.30 -14.99 1.04
N TYR A 74 1.90 -15.72 1.99
CA TYR A 74 2.82 -16.82 1.72
C TYR A 74 2.06 -18.14 1.52
N VAL A 75 2.47 -18.92 0.52
CA VAL A 75 1.92 -20.23 0.18
C VAL A 75 3.01 -21.30 0.40
N PRO A 76 3.01 -21.98 1.56
CA PRO A 76 4.06 -22.94 1.91
C PRO A 76 4.24 -24.07 0.89
N ALA A 77 3.15 -24.52 0.25
CA ALA A 77 3.19 -25.59 -0.75
C ALA A 77 4.07 -25.28 -1.96
N PHE A 78 4.25 -23.99 -2.28
CA PHE A 78 5.07 -23.55 -3.42
C PHE A 78 6.30 -22.76 -3.00
N ASP A 79 6.48 -22.51 -1.71
CA ASP A 79 7.51 -21.62 -1.16
C ASP A 79 7.53 -20.24 -1.85
N LYS A 80 6.35 -19.64 -2.06
CA LYS A 80 6.20 -18.36 -2.77
C LYS A 80 5.04 -17.54 -2.24
N TYR A 81 5.01 -16.26 -2.60
CA TYR A 81 3.94 -15.31 -2.23
C TYR A 81 2.94 -15.12 -3.35
N LEU A 82 1.65 -15.00 -3.02
CA LEU A 82 0.62 -14.66 -3.99
C LEU A 82 0.86 -13.26 -4.56
N HIS A 83 0.62 -13.11 -5.86
CA HIS A 83 0.67 -11.81 -6.52
C HIS A 83 -0.34 -10.83 -5.91
N HIS A 84 0.09 -9.62 -5.55
CA HIS A 84 -0.73 -8.63 -4.85
C HIS A 84 -2.06 -8.30 -5.55
N ASN A 85 -2.05 -8.18 -6.89
CA ASN A 85 -3.29 -7.93 -7.66
C ASN A 85 -4.29 -9.07 -7.51
N PHE A 86 -3.82 -10.32 -7.52
CA PHE A 86 -4.69 -11.48 -7.35
C PHE A 86 -5.36 -11.47 -5.97
N VAL A 87 -4.58 -11.17 -4.91
CA VAL A 87 -5.11 -11.05 -3.54
C VAL A 87 -6.15 -9.94 -3.44
N CYS A 88 -5.88 -8.75 -3.98
CA CYS A 88 -6.83 -7.63 -3.92
C CYS A 88 -8.13 -7.92 -4.68
N ILE A 89 -8.07 -8.57 -5.84
CA ILE A 89 -9.26 -8.97 -6.59
C ILE A 89 -10.11 -9.95 -5.77
N LEU A 90 -9.49 -10.98 -5.18
CA LEU A 90 -10.23 -11.95 -4.35
C LEU A 90 -10.84 -11.30 -3.11
N LEU A 91 -10.12 -10.41 -2.43
CA LEU A 91 -10.62 -9.68 -1.27
C LEU A 91 -11.85 -8.83 -1.63
N ASN A 92 -11.81 -8.16 -2.78
CA ASN A 92 -12.93 -7.34 -3.27
C ASN A 92 -14.12 -8.21 -3.67
N ASP A 93 -13.92 -9.18 -4.55
CA ASP A 93 -15.01 -9.89 -5.23
C ASP A 93 -15.69 -10.93 -4.32
N LEU A 94 -14.93 -11.57 -3.42
CA LEU A 94 -15.47 -12.62 -2.55
C LEU A 94 -15.87 -12.11 -1.16
N PHE A 95 -15.20 -11.07 -0.66
CA PHE A 95 -15.37 -10.60 0.72
C PHE A 95 -15.79 -9.13 0.85
N GLY A 96 -15.85 -8.37 -0.27
CA GLY A 96 -16.17 -6.95 -0.24
C GLY A 96 -15.09 -6.08 0.44
N ILE A 97 -13.88 -6.61 0.62
CA ILE A 97 -12.77 -5.92 1.28
C ILE A 97 -11.97 -5.18 0.21
N GLN A 98 -12.08 -3.86 0.20
CA GLN A 98 -11.36 -3.00 -0.73
C GLN A 98 -9.95 -2.70 -0.23
N GLY A 99 -8.95 -2.98 -1.07
CA GLY A 99 -7.55 -2.70 -0.80
C GLY A 99 -6.86 -2.13 -2.04
N ARG A 100 -5.63 -1.66 -1.86
CA ARG A 100 -4.77 -1.21 -2.97
C ARG A 100 -3.62 -2.20 -3.14
N SER A 101 -3.23 -2.42 -4.38
CA SER A 101 -2.16 -3.33 -4.76
C SER A 101 -1.03 -2.57 -5.46
N GLY A 102 0.20 -3.04 -5.28
CA GLY A 102 1.39 -2.43 -5.89
C GLY A 102 1.96 -1.23 -5.12
N CYS A 103 2.96 -0.58 -5.72
CA CYS A 103 3.78 0.47 -5.10
C CYS A 103 3.94 1.72 -5.99
N ALA A 104 2.90 2.07 -6.77
CA ALA A 104 2.97 3.06 -7.86
C ALA A 104 3.61 4.41 -7.50
N CYS A 105 3.53 4.86 -6.24
CA CYS A 105 4.08 6.14 -5.79
C CYS A 105 5.32 6.00 -4.87
N ALA A 106 5.76 4.78 -4.59
CA ALA A 106 6.78 4.47 -3.59
C ALA A 106 7.68 3.31 -4.04
N GLY A 107 8.10 3.31 -5.31
CA GLY A 107 8.90 2.25 -5.92
C GLY A 107 10.18 1.90 -5.14
N PRO A 108 11.05 2.87 -4.83
CA PRO A 108 12.27 2.60 -4.06
C PRO A 108 11.99 1.99 -2.67
N TYR A 109 10.95 2.48 -1.99
CA TYR A 109 10.55 1.96 -0.69
C TYR A 109 10.05 0.51 -0.76
N ALA A 110 9.36 0.14 -1.85
CA ALA A 110 8.94 -1.24 -2.05
C ALA A 110 10.12 -2.18 -2.29
N LEU A 111 11.17 -1.74 -2.98
CA LEU A 111 12.40 -2.54 -3.15
C LEU A 111 13.06 -2.80 -1.79
N GLU A 112 13.16 -1.78 -0.94
CA GLU A 112 13.70 -1.91 0.42
C GLU A 112 12.85 -2.87 1.27
N LEU A 113 11.53 -2.71 1.28
CA LEU A 113 10.62 -3.58 2.03
C LEU A 113 10.68 -5.05 1.59
N LEU A 114 10.98 -5.30 0.32
CA LEU A 114 11.08 -6.63 -0.25
C LEU A 114 12.51 -7.19 -0.24
N ASN A 115 13.49 -6.45 0.31
CA ASN A 115 14.91 -6.81 0.27
C ASN A 115 15.42 -7.12 -1.16
N ILE A 116 15.00 -6.28 -2.10
CA ILE A 116 15.48 -6.29 -3.49
C ILE A 116 16.64 -5.30 -3.57
N ASP A 117 17.86 -5.83 -3.61
CA ASP A 117 19.06 -5.04 -3.87
C ASP A 117 19.19 -4.70 -5.37
N ASP A 118 20.16 -3.85 -5.70
CA ASP A 118 20.40 -3.43 -7.07
C ASP A 118 20.71 -4.62 -8.00
N GLN A 119 21.37 -5.67 -7.49
CA GLN A 119 21.73 -6.84 -8.28
C GLN A 119 20.49 -7.64 -8.67
N LYS A 120 19.61 -7.95 -7.70
CA LYS A 120 18.30 -8.57 -7.93
C LYS A 120 17.43 -7.68 -8.81
N GLY A 121 17.45 -6.37 -8.59
CA GLY A 121 16.72 -5.39 -9.38
C GLY A 121 17.09 -5.46 -10.86
N GLN A 122 18.38 -5.49 -11.18
CA GLN A 122 18.87 -5.64 -12.57
C GLN A 122 18.45 -6.97 -13.18
N ILE A 123 18.49 -8.05 -12.41
CA ILE A 123 18.03 -9.37 -12.86
C ILE A 123 16.52 -9.32 -13.20
N TYR A 124 15.70 -8.72 -12.35
CA TYR A 124 14.27 -8.58 -12.60
C TYR A 124 13.99 -7.71 -13.82
N ILE A 125 14.68 -6.57 -13.96
CA ILE A 125 14.55 -5.72 -15.15
C ILE A 125 14.87 -6.52 -16.39
N LYS A 126 15.99 -7.26 -16.40
CA LYS A 126 16.38 -8.12 -17.53
C LYS A 126 15.26 -9.11 -17.88
N PHE A 127 14.70 -9.84 -16.92
CA PHE A 127 13.59 -10.76 -17.15
C PHE A 127 12.29 -10.10 -17.63
N ILE A 128 12.03 -8.85 -17.22
CA ILE A 128 10.85 -8.08 -17.66
C ILE A 128 11.07 -7.52 -19.08
N THR A 129 12.32 -7.19 -19.45
CA THR A 129 12.67 -6.57 -20.74
C THR A 129 13.02 -7.57 -21.84
N GLU A 130 13.49 -8.78 -21.51
CA GLU A 130 13.86 -9.82 -22.49
C GLU A 130 12.63 -10.63 -22.98
N ASP A 131 11.66 -9.95 -23.57
CA ASP A 131 10.73 -10.55 -24.53
C ASP A 131 11.07 -9.97 -25.91
N GLU A 132 11.50 -10.82 -26.85
CA GLU A 132 12.16 -10.47 -28.13
C GLU A 132 11.31 -9.62 -29.10
N ASN A 133 10.12 -9.16 -28.69
CA ASN A 133 9.14 -8.47 -29.52
C ASN A 133 8.70 -7.10 -28.98
N GLY A 134 9.31 -6.58 -27.91
CA GLY A 134 9.04 -5.22 -27.42
C GLY A 134 7.57 -4.96 -27.04
N ARG A 135 6.80 -6.00 -26.74
CA ARG A 135 5.42 -5.87 -26.25
C ARG A 135 5.49 -5.74 -24.74
N PHE A 136 4.89 -4.70 -24.18
CA PHE A 136 4.53 -4.68 -22.77
C PHE A 136 3.47 -5.77 -22.54
N ASP A 137 3.89 -6.96 -22.12
CA ASP A 137 3.02 -7.92 -21.43
C ASP A 137 2.63 -7.26 -20.09
N GLY A 138 1.47 -6.62 -20.10
CA GLY A 138 0.72 -6.43 -18.88
C GLY A 138 0.04 -7.75 -18.51
N LEU A 139 0.42 -8.31 -17.36
CA LEU A 139 -0.31 -9.38 -16.66
C LEU A 139 -0.28 -10.81 -17.26
N SER A 140 0.88 -11.41 -17.53
CA SER A 140 0.90 -12.88 -17.67
C SER A 140 2.27 -13.54 -17.57
N ARG A 141 2.87 -13.70 -16.38
CA ARG A 141 3.65 -14.90 -15.98
C ARG A 141 4.33 -14.73 -14.62
N ASN A 142 3.55 -14.92 -13.55
CA ASN A 142 3.91 -15.67 -12.35
C ASN A 142 2.96 -15.23 -11.24
N MET A 143 1.97 -16.08 -10.94
CA MET A 143 1.04 -15.90 -9.83
C MET A 143 1.74 -15.96 -8.45
N LEU A 144 3.04 -16.28 -8.46
CA LEU A 144 3.85 -16.57 -7.31
C LEU A 144 5.18 -15.81 -7.42
N MET A 145 5.40 -14.83 -6.54
CA MET A 145 6.63 -14.04 -6.44
C MET A 145 7.54 -14.58 -5.32
N LYS A 146 8.87 -14.56 -5.53
CA LYS A 146 9.87 -14.70 -4.46
C LYS A 146 10.56 -13.34 -4.25
N PRO A 147 10.65 -12.81 -3.02
CA PRO A 147 11.49 -11.66 -2.70
C PRO A 147 12.99 -11.99 -2.83
#